data_AF-A0A803THG8-F1
#
_entry.id   AF-A0A803THG8-F1
#
_cell.length_a   1.000
_cell.length_b   1.000
_cell.length_c   1.000
_cell.angle_alpha   90.00
_cell.angle_beta   90.00
_cell.angle_gamma   90.00
#
_symmetry.space_group_name_H-M   'P 1'
#
loop_
_entity.id
_entity.type
_entity.pdbx_description
1 polymer ?
#
loop_
_entity_poly.entity_id
_entity_poly.type
_entity_poly.pdbx_seq_one_letter_code
_entity_poly.pdbx_strand_id
1 'polypeptide(L)'
;PLDSQAGAGPGRLPWDTLLVAVSASVDKIVAHFSTARNLVQKAQLGDSRLSPDVGYLVLSTLCPALWALVGDGLKPFQKDVITGQRPSSPWSVVEASAKPCNSASCKSGHGPE
;
A
#
# COMPACT_ATOMS: atom_id res chain seq x y z
N PRO A 1 42.86 -5.14 -8.01
CA PRO A 1 41.89 -5.78 -7.11
C PRO A 1 40.71 -4.83 -6.83
N LEU A 2 39.65 -4.96 -7.63
CA LEU A 2 38.34 -4.34 -7.39
C LEU A 2 37.59 -5.18 -6.35
N ASP A 3 37.10 -4.54 -5.29
CA ASP A 3 35.86 -4.91 -4.57
C ASP A 3 35.53 -3.78 -3.58
N SER A 4 34.32 -3.29 -3.37
CA SER A 4 33.07 -3.25 -4.11
C SER A 4 32.33 -2.07 -3.50
N GLN A 5 31.86 -1.18 -4.36
CA GLN A 5 31.19 0.04 -3.97
C GLN A 5 29.73 -0.26 -3.58
N ALA A 6 29.39 -0.11 -2.31
CA ALA A 6 28.00 -0.05 -1.84
C ALA A 6 27.69 1.39 -1.41
N GLY A 7 27.39 2.24 -2.41
CA GLY A 7 26.81 3.55 -2.19
C GLY A 7 25.39 3.42 -1.64
N ALA A 8 25.25 3.49 -0.32
CA ALA A 8 23.97 3.65 0.35
C ALA A 8 23.43 5.06 0.05
N GLY A 9 22.61 5.18 -0.99
CA GLY A 9 21.73 6.34 -1.16
C GLY A 9 20.70 6.39 -0.02
N PRO A 10 20.22 7.59 0.36
CA PRO A 10 19.33 7.73 1.50
C PRO A 10 17.96 7.13 1.17
N GLY A 11 17.43 6.29 2.06
CA GLY A 11 15.98 6.13 2.19
C GLY A 11 15.32 4.83 1.72
N ARG A 12 16.07 3.73 1.47
CA ARG A 12 15.44 2.42 1.25
C ARG A 12 15.38 1.64 2.57
N LEU A 13 14.19 1.54 3.17
CA LEU A 13 13.98 0.65 4.30
C LEU A 13 14.03 -0.80 3.80
N PRO A 14 14.50 -1.77 4.60
CA PRO A 14 14.41 -3.18 4.22
C PRO A 14 12.93 -3.54 4.00
N TRP A 15 12.58 -4.18 2.88
CA TRP A 15 11.21 -4.61 2.62
C TRP A 15 10.65 -5.49 3.75
N ASP A 16 11.52 -6.29 4.39
CA ASP A 16 11.20 -7.06 5.60
C ASP A 16 10.64 -6.18 6.72
N THR A 17 11.24 -5.01 6.96
CA THR A 17 10.78 -4.07 8.00
C THR A 17 9.43 -3.45 7.68
N LEU A 18 9.16 -3.19 6.40
CA LEU A 18 7.87 -2.65 5.94
C LEU A 18 6.76 -3.69 6.13
N LEU A 19 7.03 -4.95 5.78
CA LEU A 19 6.08 -6.05 6.00
C LEU A 19 5.82 -6.31 7.49
N VAL A 20 6.86 -6.23 8.33
CA VAL A 20 6.71 -6.34 9.78
C VAL A 20 5.80 -5.22 10.31
N ALA A 21 5.98 -3.97 9.86
CA ALA A 21 5.12 -2.86 10.26
C ALA A 21 3.65 -3.06 9.85
N VAL A 22 3.41 -3.59 8.65
CA VAL A 22 2.05 -3.97 8.21
C VAL A 22 1.48 -5.08 9.08
N SER A 23 2.24 -6.15 9.33
CA SER A 23 1.78 -7.28 10.17
C SER A 23 1.38 -6.82 11.57
N ALA A 24 2.22 -6.03 12.23
CA ALA A 24 1.95 -5.51 13.57
C ALA A 24 0.75 -4.56 13.61
N SER A 25 0.51 -3.81 12.52
CA SER A 25 -0.68 -2.97 12.39
C SER A 25 -1.95 -3.81 12.26
N VAL A 26 -1.90 -4.89 11.47
CA VAL A 26 -3.00 -5.84 11.32
C VAL A 26 -3.29 -6.56 12.64
N ASP A 27 -2.28 -6.98 13.39
CA ASP A 27 -2.46 -7.62 14.69
C ASP A 27 -3.23 -6.74 15.68
N LYS A 28 -2.95 -5.43 15.70
CA LYS A 28 -3.68 -4.46 16.53
C LYS A 28 -5.15 -4.34 16.13
N ILE A 29 -5.42 -4.34 14.83
CA ILE A 29 -6.79 -4.32 14.30
C ILE A 29 -7.51 -5.62 14.68
N VAL A 30 -6.88 -6.78 14.49
CA VAL A 30 -7.44 -8.09 14.87
C VAL A 30 -7.73 -8.13 16.38
N ALA A 31 -6.82 -7.62 17.21
CA ALA A 31 -7.02 -7.53 18.66
C ALA A 31 -8.24 -6.65 19.00
N HIS A 32 -8.43 -5.52 18.32
CA HIS A 32 -9.60 -4.65 18.49
C HIS A 32 -10.91 -5.39 18.19
N PHE A 33 -11.00 -6.09 17.04
CA PHE A 33 -12.19 -6.88 16.69
C PHE A 33 -12.39 -8.13 17.55
N SER A 34 -11.34 -8.65 18.18
CA SER A 34 -11.41 -9.83 19.05
C SER A 34 -12.15 -9.57 20.37
N THR A 35 -12.39 -8.30 20.71
CA THR A 35 -13.21 -7.91 21.86
C THR A 35 -14.68 -8.29 21.70
N ALA A 36 -15.17 -8.45 20.47
CA ALA A 36 -16.53 -8.88 20.15
C ALA A 36 -16.63 -10.36 19.80
N ARG A 37 -17.68 -11.03 20.32
CA ARG A 37 -17.92 -12.47 20.13
C ARG A 37 -18.97 -12.81 19.07
N ASN A 38 -19.66 -11.83 18.52
CA ASN A 38 -20.67 -12.02 17.48
C ASN A 38 -20.51 -11.02 16.33
N LEU A 39 -21.10 -11.35 15.18
CA LEU A 39 -20.93 -10.59 13.94
C LEU A 39 -21.51 -9.18 14.02
N VAL A 40 -22.63 -8.99 14.73
CA VAL A 40 -23.26 -7.67 14.90
C VAL A 40 -22.36 -6.73 15.69
N GLN A 41 -21.81 -7.20 16.81
CA GLN A 41 -20.86 -6.42 17.60
C GLN A 41 -19.56 -6.15 16.84
N LYS A 42 -19.07 -7.11 16.04
CA LYS A 42 -17.92 -6.87 15.16
C LYS A 42 -18.21 -5.82 14.10
N ALA A 43 -19.42 -5.80 13.53
CA ALA A 43 -19.82 -4.77 12.58
C ALA A 43 -19.87 -3.38 13.23
N GLN A 44 -20.35 -3.28 14.46
CA GLN A 44 -20.36 -2.03 15.23
C GLN A 44 -18.95 -1.55 15.61
N LEU A 45 -18.05 -2.48 15.95
CA LEU A 45 -16.62 -2.16 16.16
C LEU A 45 -15.94 -1.70 14.87
N GLY A 46 -16.39 -2.20 13.71
CA GLY A 46 -15.88 -1.78 12.41
C GLY A 46 -16.43 -0.43 11.92
N ASP A 47 -17.55 0.04 12.47
CA ASP A 47 -18.10 1.35 12.14
C ASP A 47 -17.36 2.44 12.94
N SER A 48 -16.49 3.20 12.27
CA SER A 48 -15.72 4.27 12.90
C SER A 48 -16.58 5.41 13.48
N ARG A 49 -17.88 5.50 13.11
CA ARG A 49 -18.81 6.44 13.75
C ARG A 49 -19.24 5.98 15.14
N LEU A 50 -19.30 4.67 15.35
CA LEU A 50 -19.67 4.04 16.62
C LEU A 50 -18.44 3.74 17.48
N SER A 51 -17.34 3.34 16.84
CA SER A 51 -16.08 2.96 17.48
C SER A 51 -14.91 3.73 16.84
N PRO A 52 -14.59 4.95 17.29
CA PRO A 52 -13.54 5.77 16.68
C PRO A 52 -12.15 5.12 16.74
N ASP A 53 -11.94 4.20 17.69
CA ASP A 53 -10.70 3.42 17.84
C ASP A 53 -10.29 2.67 16.57
N VAL A 54 -11.24 2.09 15.83
CA VAL A 54 -10.91 1.37 14.58
C VAL A 54 -10.35 2.32 13.52
N GLY A 55 -10.92 3.51 13.42
CA GLY A 55 -10.45 4.55 12.51
C GLY A 55 -9.08 5.07 12.92
N TYR A 56 -8.86 5.27 14.21
CA TYR A 56 -7.56 5.66 14.75
C TYR A 56 -6.49 4.60 14.50
N LEU A 57 -6.78 3.32 14.75
CA LEU A 57 -5.84 2.21 14.50
C LEU A 57 -5.42 2.17 13.03
N VAL A 58 -6.39 2.28 12.10
CA VAL A 58 -6.11 2.29 10.66
C VAL A 58 -5.24 3.49 10.28
N LEU A 59 -5.64 4.71 10.67
CA LEU A 59 -4.94 5.94 10.28
C LEU A 59 -3.55 6.08 10.91
N SER A 60 -3.38 5.61 12.15
CA SER A 60 -2.12 5.76 12.89
C SER A 60 -1.10 4.65 12.64
N THR A 61 -1.55 3.46 12.21
CA THR A 61 -0.65 2.30 12.04
C THR A 61 -0.65 1.78 10.61
N LEU A 62 -1.82 1.37 10.10
CA LEU A 62 -1.92 0.68 8.81
C LEU A 62 -1.67 1.63 7.63
N CYS A 63 -2.26 2.83 7.64
CA CYS A 63 -2.08 3.82 6.60
C CYS A 63 -0.61 4.21 6.38
N PRO A 64 0.16 4.62 7.41
CA PRO A 64 1.58 4.93 7.20
C PRO A 64 2.41 3.70 6.81
N ALA A 65 2.11 2.50 7.30
CA ALA A 65 2.81 1.28 6.90
C ALA A 65 2.58 0.95 5.41
N LEU A 66 1.34 1.04 4.92
CA LEU A 66 1.02 0.86 3.50
C LEU A 66 1.58 1.98 2.64
N TRP A 67 1.58 3.22 3.12
CA TRP A 67 2.19 4.35 2.42
C TRP A 67 3.68 4.14 2.21
N ALA A 68 4.40 3.69 3.24
CA ALA A 68 5.81 3.35 3.16
C ALA A 68 6.05 2.17 2.22
N LEU A 69 5.20 1.14 2.25
CA LEU A 69 5.29 -0.02 1.36
C LEU A 69 5.06 0.35 -0.11
N VAL A 70 4.02 1.12 -0.42
CA VAL A 70 3.72 1.58 -1.79
C VAL A 70 4.76 2.60 -2.26
N GLY A 71 5.32 3.38 -1.33
CA GLY A 71 6.41 4.31 -1.59
C GLY A 71 7.75 3.63 -1.85
N ASP A 72 7.98 2.44 -1.29
CA ASP A 72 9.23 1.71 -1.45
C ASP A 72 9.43 1.29 -2.91
N GLY A 73 10.53 1.74 -3.50
CA GLY A 73 10.84 1.47 -4.91
C GLY A 73 10.14 2.36 -5.94
N LEU A 74 9.36 3.37 -5.53
CA LEU A 74 8.88 4.38 -6.48
C LEU A 74 10.04 5.21 -7.02
N LYS A 75 10.11 5.33 -8.35
CA LYS A 75 11.02 6.26 -9.02
C LYS A 75 10.56 7.67 -8.65
N PRO A 76 11.42 8.52 -8.05
CA PRO A 76 11.02 9.84 -7.54
C PRO A 76 10.35 10.72 -8.61
N PHE A 77 10.64 10.46 -9.88
CA PHE A 77 9.99 11.07 -11.03
C PHE A 77 9.53 10.01 -12.02
N GLN A 78 8.28 10.13 -12.47
CA GLN A 78 7.73 9.41 -13.61
C GLN A 78 7.91 10.25 -14.88
N LYS A 79 8.26 9.59 -16.00
CA LYS A 79 8.29 10.25 -17.31
C LYS A 79 6.87 10.59 -17.73
N ASP A 80 6.62 11.88 -17.87
CA ASP A 80 5.33 12.42 -18.30
C ASP A 80 5.50 13.04 -19.69
N VAL A 81 4.61 12.71 -20.62
CA VAL A 81 4.68 13.19 -22.02
C VAL A 81 4.33 14.68 -22.14
N ILE A 82 3.63 15.25 -21.16
CA ILE A 82 3.15 16.63 -21.17
C ILE A 82 4.14 17.57 -20.46
N THR A 83 4.79 17.12 -19.38
CA THR A 83 5.67 17.95 -18.54
C THR A 83 7.13 17.45 -18.45
N GLY A 84 7.47 16.34 -19.09
CA GLY A 84 8.81 15.75 -19.09
C GLY A 84 9.11 14.87 -17.87
N GLN A 85 8.87 15.37 -16.66
CA GLN A 85 9.01 14.64 -15.38
C GLN A 85 7.93 15.07 -14.38
N ARG A 86 7.18 14.12 -13.81
CA ARG A 86 6.19 14.35 -12.74
C ARG A 86 6.61 13.61 -11.47
N PRO A 87 6.57 14.22 -10.27
CA PRO A 87 6.89 13.50 -9.03
C PRO A 87 5.94 12.31 -8.84
N SER A 88 6.50 11.14 -8.56
CA SER A 88 5.70 9.96 -8.24
C SER A 88 5.12 10.11 -6.83
N SER A 89 3.82 9.92 -6.69
CA SER A 89 3.18 9.76 -5.39
C SER A 89 2.62 8.35 -5.28
N PRO A 90 2.49 7.78 -4.07
CA PRO A 90 1.77 6.53 -3.86
C PRO A 90 0.36 6.55 -4.48
N TRP A 91 -0.29 7.71 -4.51
CA TRP A 91 -1.57 7.92 -5.19
C TRP A 91 -1.54 7.63 -6.69
N SER A 92 -0.42 7.93 -7.37
CA SER A 92 -0.25 7.61 -8.80
C SER A 92 -0.23 6.09 -9.07
N VAL A 93 0.24 5.28 -8.11
CA VAL A 93 0.18 3.81 -8.19
C VAL A 93 -1.26 3.34 -8.01
N VAL A 94 -1.96 3.89 -7.02
CA VAL A 94 -3.37 3.58 -6.75
C VAL A 94 -4.21 3.89 -7.99
N GLU A 95 -4.02 5.06 -8.60
CA GLU A 95 -4.72 5.46 -9.81
C GLU A 95 -4.43 4.52 -10.98
N ALA A 96 -3.17 4.09 -11.16
CA ALA A 96 -2.81 3.13 -12.20
C ALA A 96 -3.44 1.73 -11.96
N SER A 97 -3.49 1.28 -10.71
CA SER A 97 -4.02 -0.04 -10.34
C SER A 97 -5.55 -0.11 -10.36
N ALA A 98 -6.23 1.02 -10.13
CA ALA A 98 -7.68 1.08 -10.05
C ALA A 98 -8.37 1.39 -11.39
N LYS A 99 -7.61 1.50 -12.49
CA LYS A 99 -8.18 1.69 -13.84
C LYS A 99 -9.09 0.50 -14.16
N PRO A 100 -10.40 0.71 -14.39
CA PRO A 100 -11.29 -0.38 -14.75
C PRO A 100 -10.82 -1.05 -16.06
N CYS A 101 -10.66 -2.39 -16.13
CA CYS A 101 -10.62 -3.06 -17.45
C CYS A 101 -12.00 -2.83 -18.06
N ASN A 102 -12.10 -1.90 -19.00
CA ASN A 102 -13.20 -1.92 -19.94
C ASN A 102 -13.03 -3.22 -20.74
N SER A 103 -14.06 -4.05 -20.74
CA SER A 103 -14.05 -5.41 -21.29
C SER A 103 -13.75 -5.50 -22.79
N ALA A 104 -13.46 -4.37 -23.46
CA ALA A 104 -12.99 -4.30 -24.84
C ALA A 104 -11.48 -4.57 -25.00
N SER A 105 -10.66 -4.40 -23.95
CA SER A 105 -9.19 -4.57 -24.07
C SER A 105 -8.66 -5.88 -23.49
N CYS A 106 -9.48 -6.67 -22.82
CA CYS A 106 -9.09 -7.97 -22.27
C CYS A 106 -9.13 -9.12 -23.34
N LYS A 107 -9.15 -8.79 -24.65
CA LYS A 107 -8.88 -9.72 -25.77
C LYS A 107 -7.61 -9.33 -26.51
N SER A 108 -6.44 -9.71 -26.01
CA SER A 108 -5.30 -10.00 -26.88
C SER A 108 -4.32 -10.89 -26.14
N GLY A 109 -4.33 -12.17 -26.51
CA GLY A 109 -3.50 -13.19 -25.91
C GLY A 109 -3.74 -14.58 -26.50
N HIS A 110 -4.20 -14.66 -27.74
CA HIS A 110 -4.06 -15.85 -28.57
C HIS A 110 -3.68 -15.36 -29.97
N GLY A 111 -2.37 -15.22 -30.18
CA GLY A 111 -1.81 -15.12 -31.53
C GLY A 111 -1.82 -16.51 -32.16
N PRO A 112 -2.07 -16.63 -33.47
CA PRO A 112 -1.96 -17.90 -34.17
C PRO A 112 -0.48 -18.21 -34.44
N GLU A 113 -0.01 -19.34 -33.95
CA GLU A 113 0.91 -20.24 -34.66
C GLU A 113 0.44 -21.68 -34.44
#